data_AF-A0A914ZSI0-F1
#
_entry.id   AF-A0A914ZSI0-F1
#
_cell.length_a   1.000
_cell.length_b   1.000
_cell.length_c   1.000
_cell.angle_alpha   90.00
_cell.angle_beta   90.00
_cell.angle_gamma   90.00
#
_symmetry.space_group_name_H-M   'P 1'
#
loop_
_entity.id
_entity.type
_entity.pdbx_description
1 polymer ?
#
loop_
_entity_poly.entity_id
_entity_poly.type
_entity_poly.pdbx_seq_one_letter_code
_entity_poly.pdbx_strand_id
1 'polypeptide(L)'
;MEDDVQSVIFHRQSREFMCCNGKVHSKTGSAMLALCAACLCLGALCLLSLEQLAPIRHCAIYIYLGVFAIVILSLLFALKTERELFLLPYIAFSITNIFLCIITSFFAVWTLSSSNSSPSKYLSSILRDEPINSALKSYVDNENVENIHEKASIILASCSLLIALLSIPMFLFSGRVVYQCYNYFGAYHKALKINEANRIERVE
;
A
#
# COMPACT_ATOMS: atom_id res chain seq x y z
N MET A 1 50.50 -23.85 2.29
CA MET A 1 49.60 -23.14 1.38
C MET A 1 48.52 -22.61 2.28
N GLU A 2 48.74 -21.40 2.82
CA GLU A 2 47.80 -20.76 3.73
C GLU A 2 46.60 -20.34 2.89
N ASP A 3 45.50 -21.08 3.04
CA ASP A 3 44.23 -20.66 2.48
C ASP A 3 43.80 -19.39 3.22
N ASP A 4 43.83 -18.29 2.49
CA ASP A 4 43.46 -16.96 2.93
C ASP A 4 41.95 -16.98 3.24
N VAL A 5 41.59 -17.34 4.48
CA VAL A 5 40.20 -17.40 4.95
C VAL A 5 39.65 -15.99 4.99
N GLN A 6 39.12 -15.55 3.86
CA GLN A 6 38.52 -14.24 3.68
C GLN A 6 37.22 -14.18 4.50
N SER A 7 37.31 -13.70 5.74
CA SER A 7 36.13 -13.33 6.52
C SER A 7 35.40 -12.23 5.74
N VAL A 8 34.18 -12.50 5.28
CA VAL A 8 33.35 -11.48 4.64
C VAL A 8 32.85 -10.54 5.73
N ILE A 9 33.57 -9.44 5.94
CA ILE A 9 33.17 -8.40 6.89
C ILE A 9 31.94 -7.71 6.32
N PHE A 10 30.79 -7.88 6.97
CA PHE A 10 29.59 -7.11 6.64
C PHE A 10 29.83 -5.63 6.95
N HIS A 11 30.15 -4.85 5.92
CA HIS A 11 30.22 -3.41 6.05
C HIS A 11 28.82 -2.81 6.05
N ARG A 12 28.30 -2.61 7.26
CA ARG A 12 27.00 -1.96 7.52
C ARG A 12 26.85 -0.61 6.81
N GLN A 13 27.96 0.06 6.49
CA GLN A 13 28.04 1.34 5.78
C GLN A 13 28.46 1.19 4.30
N SER A 14 28.19 0.07 3.62
CA SER A 14 28.41 0.02 2.17
C SER A 14 27.39 0.95 1.45
N ARG A 15 27.81 1.55 0.33
CA ARG A 15 26.96 2.45 -0.49
C ARG A 15 25.66 1.78 -0.93
N GLU A 16 25.65 0.45 -1.05
CA GLU A 16 24.51 -0.36 -1.48
C GLU A 16 23.35 -0.36 -0.48
N PHE A 17 23.63 -0.04 0.79
CA PHE A 17 22.63 0.01 1.87
C PHE A 17 22.33 1.44 2.35
N MET A 18 22.95 2.45 1.73
CA MET A 18 22.70 3.85 2.05
C MET A 18 21.42 4.33 1.37
N CYS A 19 20.59 5.06 2.12
CA CYS A 19 19.48 5.82 1.55
C CYS A 19 20.03 7.02 0.74
N CYS A 20 19.18 7.73 0.00
CA CYS A 20 19.57 8.89 -0.82
C CYS A 20 20.33 9.99 -0.05
N ASN A 21 20.24 10.01 1.28
CA ASN A 21 20.94 10.92 2.19
C ASN A 21 22.33 10.39 2.66
N GLY A 22 22.86 9.30 2.08
CA GLY A 22 24.18 8.75 2.45
C GLY A 22 24.24 8.09 3.83
N LYS A 23 23.07 7.84 4.45
CA LYS A 23 22.94 7.25 5.80
C LYS A 23 22.13 5.96 5.75
N VAL A 24 22.44 5.05 6.66
CA VAL A 24 21.73 3.76 6.81
C VAL A 24 20.45 4.00 7.62
N HIS A 25 19.34 4.24 6.92
CA HIS A 25 18.01 4.45 7.52
C HIS A 25 17.01 3.35 7.17
N SER A 26 17.47 2.22 6.63
CA SER A 26 16.59 1.15 6.10
C SER A 26 15.53 0.69 7.11
N LYS A 27 15.90 0.57 8.40
CA LYS A 27 14.97 0.20 9.49
C LYS A 27 14.04 1.34 9.90
N THR A 28 14.54 2.57 9.99
CA THR A 28 13.76 3.75 10.42
C THR A 28 12.71 4.16 9.39
N GLY A 29 13.06 4.13 8.09
CA GLY A 29 12.13 4.45 7.01
C GLY A 29 10.99 3.44 6.90
N SER A 30 11.31 2.15 7.00
CA SER A 30 10.30 1.08 7.01
C SER A 30 9.40 1.13 8.25
N ALA A 31 9.95 1.49 9.42
CA ALA A 31 9.17 1.67 10.64
C ALA A 31 8.21 2.87 10.55
N MET A 32 8.66 3.99 9.97
CA MET A 32 7.81 5.17 9.78
C MET A 32 6.69 4.89 8.77
N LEU A 33 6.99 4.16 7.69
CA LEU A 33 5.97 3.67 6.74
C LEU A 33 4.95 2.75 7.42
N ALA A 34 5.40 1.81 8.26
CA ALA A 34 4.50 0.93 9.00
C ALA A 34 3.56 1.72 9.93
N LEU A 35 4.08 2.76 10.60
CA LEU A 35 3.31 3.59 11.51
C LEU A 35 2.29 4.45 10.76
N CYS A 36 2.68 5.09 9.66
CA CYS A 36 1.75 5.80 8.78
C CYS A 36 0.66 4.88 8.22
N ALA A 37 1.02 3.67 7.76
CA ALA A 37 0.07 2.70 7.25
C ALA A 37 -0.92 2.22 8.33
N ALA A 38 -0.44 1.99 9.56
CA ALA A 38 -1.30 1.64 10.69
C ALA A 38 -2.29 2.76 11.03
N CYS A 39 -1.84 4.02 11.05
CA CYS A 39 -2.72 5.17 11.27
C CYS A 39 -3.80 5.27 10.18
N LEU A 40 -3.45 5.07 8.91
CA LEU A 40 -4.41 5.07 7.81
C LEU A 40 -5.43 3.93 7.92
N CYS A 41 -4.97 2.72 8.30
CA CYS A 41 -5.85 1.57 8.51
C CYS A 41 -6.85 1.83 9.65
N LEU A 42 -6.39 2.40 10.77
CA LEU A 42 -7.25 2.74 11.90
C LEU A 42 -8.24 3.85 11.54
N GLY A 43 -7.79 4.89 10.82
CA GLY A 43 -8.67 5.96 10.34
C GLY A 43 -9.78 5.43 9.43
N ALA A 44 -9.45 4.52 8.51
CA ALA A 44 -10.42 3.89 7.62
C ALA A 44 -11.45 3.03 8.40
N LEU A 45 -10.99 2.26 9.38
CA LEU A 45 -11.88 1.49 10.26
C LEU A 45 -12.81 2.38 11.08
N CYS A 46 -12.31 3.51 11.60
CA CYS A 46 -13.14 4.47 12.34
C CYS A 46 -14.22 5.08 11.44
N LEU A 47 -13.88 5.49 10.22
CA LEU A 47 -14.85 6.03 9.26
C LEU A 47 -15.92 4.99 8.90
N LEU A 48 -15.52 3.75 8.63
CA LEU A 48 -16.43 2.63 8.36
C LEU A 48 -17.30 2.23 9.57
N SER A 49 -16.86 2.54 10.79
CA SER A 49 -17.66 2.29 11.99
C SER A 49 -18.70 3.39 12.23
N LEU A 50 -18.46 4.60 11.68
CA LEU A 50 -19.39 5.73 11.75
C LEU A 50 -20.47 5.64 10.65
N GLU A 51 -20.13 5.09 9.49
CA GLU A 51 -21.11 4.74 8.44
C GLU A 51 -21.84 3.44 8.83
N GLN A 52 -23.04 3.58 9.39
CA GLN A 52 -23.86 2.47 9.87
C GLN A 52 -24.14 1.41 8.77
N LEU A 53 -23.54 0.22 8.94
CA LEU A 53 -23.88 -1.10 8.39
C LEU A 53 -24.76 -1.13 7.11
N ALA A 54 -24.14 -1.02 5.92
CA ALA A 54 -24.71 -1.53 4.66
C ALA A 54 -24.03 -2.87 4.26
N PRO A 55 -24.68 -4.03 4.43
CA PRO A 55 -23.96 -5.28 4.74
C PRO A 55 -23.19 -5.96 3.60
N ILE A 56 -23.41 -5.60 2.32
CA ILE A 56 -22.88 -6.41 1.19
C ILE A 56 -21.78 -5.68 0.39
N ARG A 57 -21.90 -4.37 0.16
CA ARG A 57 -20.90 -3.60 -0.62
C ARG A 57 -19.60 -3.37 0.15
N HIS A 58 -19.64 -3.31 1.48
CA HIS A 58 -18.43 -3.14 2.29
C HIS A 58 -17.61 -4.42 2.46
N CYS A 59 -18.09 -5.60 2.02
CA CYS A 59 -17.35 -6.86 2.19
C CYS A 59 -15.98 -6.82 1.49
N ALA A 60 -15.92 -6.30 0.27
CA ALA A 60 -14.66 -6.13 -0.45
C ALA A 60 -13.71 -5.13 0.25
N ILE A 61 -14.27 -4.08 0.85
CA ILE A 61 -13.52 -3.07 1.62
C ILE A 61 -12.95 -3.69 2.90
N TYR A 62 -13.74 -4.48 3.64
CA TYR A 62 -13.29 -5.18 4.84
C TYR A 62 -12.22 -6.24 4.51
N ILE A 63 -12.38 -7.00 3.43
CA ILE A 63 -11.37 -7.95 2.96
C ILE A 63 -10.08 -7.21 2.64
N TYR A 64 -10.16 -6.10 1.89
CA TYR A 64 -9.00 -5.29 1.55
C TYR A 64 -8.30 -4.73 2.79
N LEU A 65 -9.05 -4.20 3.77
CA LEU A 65 -8.51 -3.73 5.05
C LEU A 65 -7.89 -4.85 5.88
N GLY A 66 -8.50 -6.04 5.89
CA GLY A 66 -7.95 -7.21 6.55
C GLY A 66 -6.60 -7.62 5.95
N VAL A 67 -6.51 -7.69 4.61
CA VAL A 67 -5.24 -7.94 3.90
C VAL A 67 -4.22 -6.86 4.23
N PHE A 68 -4.63 -5.58 4.24
CA PHE A 68 -3.74 -4.48 4.57
C PHE A 68 -3.20 -4.56 6.00
N ALA A 69 -4.03 -4.93 6.97
CA ALA A 69 -3.62 -5.15 8.36
C ALA A 69 -2.59 -6.30 8.47
N ILE A 70 -2.80 -7.42 7.78
CA ILE A 70 -1.85 -8.55 7.74
C ILE A 70 -0.51 -8.11 7.15
N VAL A 71 -0.53 -7.30 6.09
CA VAL A 71 0.68 -6.75 5.46
C VAL A 71 1.44 -5.85 6.42
N ILE A 72 0.75 -4.98 7.17
CA ILE A 72 1.37 -4.12 8.19
C ILE A 72 1.97 -4.95 9.33
N LEU A 73 1.23 -5.95 9.84
CA LEU A 73 1.73 -6.84 10.89
C LEU A 73 2.97 -7.61 10.42
N SER A 74 2.98 -8.09 9.16
CA SER A 74 4.13 -8.74 8.55
C SER A 74 5.33 -7.81 8.50
N LEU A 75 5.13 -6.55 8.09
CA LEU A 75 6.18 -5.53 8.06
C LEU A 75 6.74 -5.25 9.47
N LEU A 76 5.88 -5.07 10.48
CA LEU A 76 6.31 -4.86 11.86
C LEU A 76 7.08 -6.07 12.41
N PHE A 77 6.61 -7.28 12.12
CA PHE A 77 7.27 -8.52 12.51
C PHE A 77 8.63 -8.67 11.83
N ALA A 78 8.74 -8.32 10.55
CA ALA A 78 9.99 -8.29 9.80
C ALA A 78 11.01 -7.35 10.44
N LEU A 79 10.57 -6.15 10.86
CA LEU A 79 11.44 -5.16 11.49
C LEU A 79 11.89 -5.59 12.89
N LYS A 80 11.04 -6.31 13.63
CA LYS A 80 11.40 -6.85 14.96
C LYS A 80 12.34 -8.05 14.87
N THR A 81 12.07 -8.97 13.94
CA THR A 81 12.83 -10.24 13.79
C THR A 81 14.02 -10.13 12.84
N GLU A 82 14.15 -9.02 12.13
CA GLU A 82 15.18 -8.77 11.10
C GLU A 82 15.21 -9.84 9.99
N ARG A 83 14.06 -10.49 9.77
CA ARG A 83 13.89 -11.52 8.74
C ARG A 83 13.34 -10.89 7.46
N GLU A 84 14.09 -11.05 6.38
CA GLU A 84 13.81 -10.49 5.06
C GLU A 84 12.51 -11.04 4.44
N LEU A 85 12.19 -12.31 4.66
CA LEU A 85 11.02 -12.97 4.06
C LEU A 85 9.69 -12.29 4.42
N PHE A 86 9.59 -11.69 5.60
CA PHE A 86 8.38 -11.00 6.05
C PHE A 86 8.20 -9.60 5.44
N LEU A 87 9.18 -9.09 4.68
CA LEU A 87 9.07 -7.86 3.90
C LEU A 87 8.44 -8.09 2.52
N LEU A 88 8.50 -9.32 1.99
CA LEU A 88 7.94 -9.68 0.68
C LEU A 88 6.43 -9.40 0.55
N PRO A 89 5.57 -9.70 1.54
CA PRO A 89 4.14 -9.39 1.46
C PRO A 89 3.87 -7.90 1.20
N TYR A 90 4.66 -7.01 1.80
CA TYR A 90 4.52 -5.56 1.59
C TYR A 90 4.94 -5.16 0.17
N ILE A 91 6.05 -5.70 -0.33
CA ILE A 91 6.53 -5.42 -1.69
C ILE A 91 5.49 -5.89 -2.72
N ALA A 92 4.98 -7.11 -2.56
CA ALA A 92 3.93 -7.66 -3.42
C ALA A 92 2.63 -6.82 -3.34
N PHE A 93 2.26 -6.37 -2.15
CA PHE A 93 1.12 -5.50 -1.92
C PHE A 93 1.28 -4.14 -2.62
N SER A 94 2.46 -3.51 -2.54
CA SER A 94 2.75 -2.25 -3.24
C SER A 94 2.65 -2.41 -4.76
N ILE A 95 3.21 -3.48 -5.33
CA ILE A 95 3.12 -3.77 -6.77
C ILE A 95 1.65 -3.97 -7.18
N THR A 96 0.91 -4.78 -6.43
CA THR A 96 -0.52 -5.03 -6.70
C THR A 96 -1.33 -3.73 -6.67
N ASN A 97 -1.05 -2.83 -5.72
CA ASN A 97 -1.72 -1.54 -5.65
C ASN A 97 -1.41 -0.61 -6.83
N ILE A 98 -0.18 -0.65 -7.36
CA ILE A 98 0.15 0.11 -8.58
C ILE A 98 -0.72 -0.37 -9.75
N PHE A 99 -0.88 -1.69 -9.93
CA PHE A 99 -1.78 -2.23 -10.95
C PHE A 99 -3.24 -1.82 -10.72
N LEU A 100 -3.71 -1.86 -9.47
CA LEU A 100 -5.06 -1.39 -9.13
C LEU A 100 -5.25 0.10 -9.45
N CYS A 101 -4.25 0.95 -9.16
CA CYS A 101 -4.30 2.37 -9.52
C CYS A 101 -4.39 2.56 -11.04
N ILE A 102 -3.61 1.84 -11.84
CA ILE A 102 -3.66 1.92 -13.31
C ILE A 102 -5.05 1.53 -13.84
N ILE A 103 -5.60 0.42 -13.34
CA ILE A 103 -6.95 -0.04 -13.72
C ILE A 103 -8.01 1.00 -13.33
N THR A 104 -7.87 1.58 -12.12
CA THR A 104 -8.79 2.61 -11.62
C THR A 104 -8.71 3.88 -12.47
N SER A 105 -7.50 4.32 -12.84
CA SER A 105 -7.30 5.46 -13.75
C SER A 105 -7.95 5.21 -15.11
N PHE A 106 -7.82 3.99 -15.67
CA PHE A 106 -8.47 3.63 -16.92
C PHE A 106 -10.01 3.75 -16.81
N PHE A 107 -10.62 3.17 -15.76
CA PHE A 107 -12.06 3.28 -15.56
C PHE A 107 -12.54 4.71 -15.29
N ALA A 108 -11.74 5.51 -14.57
CA ALA A 108 -12.05 6.91 -14.32
C ALA A 108 -12.01 7.73 -15.62
N VAL A 109 -11.00 7.55 -16.47
CA VAL A 109 -10.91 8.20 -17.79
C VAL A 109 -12.06 7.76 -18.70
N TRP A 110 -12.42 6.47 -18.69
CA TRP A 110 -13.57 5.97 -19.46
C TRP A 110 -14.88 6.61 -18.98
N THR A 111 -15.06 6.75 -17.67
CA THR A 111 -16.22 7.43 -17.06
C THR A 111 -16.29 8.89 -17.51
N LEU A 112 -15.17 9.60 -17.49
CA LEU A 112 -15.10 11.01 -17.90
C LEU A 112 -15.29 11.22 -19.39
N SER A 113 -14.91 10.23 -20.21
CA SER A 113 -15.03 10.30 -21.68
C SER A 113 -16.46 10.03 -22.17
N SER A 114 -17.26 9.30 -21.38
CA SER A 114 -18.66 9.00 -21.71
C SER A 114 -19.47 8.84 -20.44
N SER A 115 -20.35 9.80 -20.15
CA SER A 115 -21.29 9.75 -19.03
C SER A 115 -22.29 8.60 -19.11
N ASN A 116 -22.48 7.99 -20.29
CA ASN A 116 -23.29 6.79 -20.47
C ASN A 116 -22.51 5.47 -20.39
N SER A 117 -21.24 5.49 -20.00
CA SER A 117 -20.39 4.30 -19.88
C SER A 117 -20.81 3.40 -18.70
N SER A 118 -20.51 2.10 -18.79
CA SER A 118 -20.82 1.14 -17.72
C SER A 118 -20.25 1.53 -16.34
N PRO A 119 -19.00 2.03 -16.24
CA PRO A 119 -18.46 2.52 -14.96
C PRO A 119 -19.19 3.76 -14.43
N SER A 120 -19.63 4.68 -15.31
CA SER A 120 -20.44 5.84 -14.91
C SER A 120 -21.80 5.42 -14.32
N LYS A 121 -22.48 4.46 -14.97
CA LYS A 121 -23.74 3.88 -14.47
C LYS A 121 -23.58 3.17 -13.12
N TYR A 122 -22.44 2.52 -12.89
CA TYR A 122 -22.12 1.93 -11.60
C TYR A 122 -21.86 2.99 -10.52
N LEU A 123 -21.14 4.07 -10.86
CA LEU A 123 -20.90 5.17 -9.93
C LEU A 123 -22.20 5.89 -9.53
N SER A 124 -23.08 6.14 -10.50
CA SER A 124 -24.38 6.75 -10.23
C SER A 124 -25.33 5.84 -9.46
N SER A 125 -25.20 4.51 -9.58
CA SER A 125 -25.97 3.57 -8.75
C SER A 125 -25.47 3.51 -7.31
N ILE A 126 -24.18 3.75 -7.04
CA ILE A 126 -23.67 3.93 -5.67
C ILE A 126 -24.39 5.08 -4.96
N LEU A 127 -24.53 6.21 -5.65
CA LEU A 127 -25.24 7.39 -5.13
C LEU A 127 -26.74 7.18 -4.92
N ARG A 128 -27.37 6.19 -5.57
CA ARG A 128 -28.80 5.88 -5.40
C ARG A 128 -29.11 5.05 -4.16
N ASP A 129 -28.16 4.20 -3.74
CA ASP A 129 -28.38 3.22 -2.67
C ASP A 129 -28.00 3.76 -1.28
N GLU A 130 -27.33 4.92 -1.19
CA GLU A 130 -27.12 5.58 0.09
C GLU A 130 -28.47 6.09 0.65
N PRO A 131 -28.76 5.91 1.95
CA PRO A 131 -29.88 6.55 2.62
C PRO A 131 -29.55 8.04 2.75
N ILE A 132 -29.66 8.76 1.64
CA ILE A 132 -29.49 10.20 1.58
C ILE A 132 -30.49 10.80 2.57
N ASN A 133 -29.96 11.49 3.59
CA ASN A 133 -30.72 12.30 4.54
C ASN A 133 -31.84 13.03 3.78
N SER A 134 -33.08 12.92 4.26
CA SER A 134 -34.31 13.42 3.61
C SER A 134 -34.26 14.89 3.17
N ALA A 135 -33.33 15.68 3.72
CA ALA A 135 -33.06 17.06 3.33
C ALA A 135 -32.34 17.24 1.98
N LEU A 136 -31.46 16.29 1.58
CA LEU A 136 -30.82 16.33 0.26
C LEU A 136 -31.71 15.66 -0.80
N LYS A 137 -32.54 14.68 -0.39
CA LYS A 137 -33.55 14.07 -1.26
C LYS A 137 -34.59 15.09 -1.76
N SER A 138 -35.06 16.01 -0.91
CA SER A 138 -36.00 17.07 -1.33
C SER A 138 -35.35 18.16 -2.19
N TYR A 139 -34.03 18.35 -2.08
CA TYR A 139 -33.28 19.25 -2.96
C TYR A 139 -33.03 18.61 -4.34
N VAL A 140 -32.80 17.29 -4.38
CA VAL A 140 -32.59 16.50 -5.61
C VAL A 140 -33.90 16.26 -6.37
N ASP A 141 -35.04 16.11 -5.70
CA ASP A 141 -36.35 15.94 -6.38
C ASP A 141 -36.83 17.22 -7.11
N ASN A 142 -36.23 18.39 -6.84
CA ASN A 142 -36.62 19.69 -7.44
C ASN A 142 -35.77 20.13 -8.65
N GLU A 143 -34.63 19.50 -8.91
CA GLU A 143 -33.80 19.73 -10.09
C GLU A 143 -33.74 18.44 -10.92
N ASN A 144 -33.69 18.54 -12.26
CA ASN A 144 -33.62 17.39 -13.18
C ASN A 144 -32.62 16.33 -12.67
N VAL A 145 -33.14 15.24 -12.12
CA VAL A 145 -32.41 14.19 -11.39
C VAL A 145 -31.27 13.60 -12.23
N GLU A 146 -31.44 13.51 -13.55
CA GLU A 146 -30.40 13.09 -14.50
C GLU A 146 -29.14 13.98 -14.48
N ASN A 147 -29.32 15.30 -14.37
CA ASN A 147 -28.22 16.27 -14.43
C ASN A 147 -27.37 16.30 -13.15
N ILE A 148 -27.98 16.02 -11.98
CA ILE A 148 -27.25 15.98 -10.70
C ILE A 148 -26.39 14.72 -10.62
N HIS A 149 -26.91 13.57 -11.05
CA HIS A 149 -26.17 12.31 -11.03
C HIS A 149 -25.01 12.27 -12.03
N GLU A 150 -25.20 12.85 -13.21
CA GLU A 150 -24.11 13.00 -14.18
C GLU A 150 -22.97 13.84 -13.58
N LYS A 151 -23.30 15.00 -12.98
CA LYS A 151 -22.32 15.86 -12.29
C LYS A 151 -21.62 15.15 -11.12
N ALA A 152 -22.36 14.44 -10.28
CA ALA A 152 -21.79 13.71 -9.14
C ALA A 152 -20.86 12.57 -9.59
N SER A 153 -21.24 11.84 -10.66
CA SER A 153 -20.40 10.77 -11.22
C SER A 153 -19.09 11.31 -11.81
N ILE A 154 -19.14 12.47 -12.48
CA ILE A 154 -17.96 13.16 -13.02
C ILE A 154 -17.05 13.62 -11.88
N ILE A 155 -17.61 14.22 -10.82
CA ILE A 155 -16.83 14.65 -9.64
C ILE A 155 -16.13 13.44 -9.00
N LEU A 156 -16.85 12.36 -8.72
CA LEU A 156 -16.27 11.16 -8.12
C LEU A 156 -15.21 10.51 -9.02
N ALA A 157 -15.44 10.44 -10.33
CA ALA A 157 -14.46 9.92 -11.28
C ALA A 157 -13.19 10.80 -11.32
N SER A 158 -13.34 12.12 -11.31
CA SER A 158 -12.21 13.06 -11.28
C SER A 158 -11.40 12.96 -9.98
N CYS A 159 -12.06 12.87 -8.82
CA CYS A 159 -11.41 12.63 -7.53
C CYS A 159 -10.68 11.27 -7.51
N SER A 160 -11.33 10.22 -8.01
CA SER A 160 -10.74 8.88 -8.09
C SER A 160 -9.50 8.85 -8.99
N LEU A 161 -9.55 9.56 -10.13
CA LEU A 161 -8.42 9.70 -11.04
C LEU A 161 -7.25 10.42 -10.36
N LEU A 162 -7.50 11.53 -9.67
CA LEU A 162 -6.48 12.30 -8.95
C LEU A 162 -5.81 11.44 -7.88
N ILE A 163 -6.61 10.73 -7.07
CA ILE A 163 -6.11 9.84 -6.02
C ILE A 163 -5.26 8.72 -6.61
N ALA A 164 -5.71 8.09 -7.69
CA ALA A 164 -4.96 7.02 -8.35
C ALA A 164 -3.60 7.52 -8.88
N LEU A 165 -3.57 8.69 -9.52
CA LEU A 165 -2.33 9.28 -10.05
C LEU A 165 -1.32 9.66 -8.95
N LEU A 166 -1.81 10.20 -7.82
CA LEU A 166 -0.95 10.53 -6.67
C LEU A 166 -0.49 9.28 -5.90
N SER A 167 -1.29 8.21 -5.91
CA SER A 167 -0.98 6.97 -5.18
C SER A 167 0.16 6.17 -5.83
N ILE A 168 0.28 6.19 -7.17
CA ILE A 168 1.34 5.48 -7.89
C ILE A 168 2.76 5.84 -7.41
N PRO A 169 3.19 7.13 -7.41
CA PRO A 169 4.53 7.49 -6.93
C PRO A 169 4.72 7.18 -5.45
N MET A 170 3.65 7.27 -4.64
CA MET A 170 3.70 6.90 -3.22
C MET A 170 3.97 5.41 -3.00
N PHE A 171 3.29 4.52 -3.74
CA PHE A 171 3.53 3.07 -3.67
C PHE A 171 4.89 2.66 -4.26
N LEU A 172 5.34 3.32 -5.34
CA LEU A 172 6.67 3.09 -5.88
C LEU A 172 7.77 3.49 -4.88
N PHE A 173 7.61 4.66 -4.24
CA PHE A 173 8.54 5.12 -3.23
C PHE A 173 8.55 4.21 -1.99
N SER A 174 7.38 3.84 -1.46
CA SER A 174 7.29 2.96 -0.29
C SER A 174 7.85 1.57 -0.59
N GLY A 175 7.53 1.00 -1.76
CA GLY A 175 8.06 -0.28 -2.23
C GLY A 175 9.59 -0.25 -2.35
N ARG A 176 10.16 0.84 -2.87
CA ARG A 176 11.61 1.02 -2.95
C ARG A 176 12.29 1.03 -1.57
N VAL A 177 11.72 1.76 -0.60
CA VAL A 177 12.27 1.81 0.77
C VAL A 177 12.28 0.41 1.41
N VAL A 178 11.18 -0.32 1.28
CA VAL A 178 11.08 -1.67 1.85
C VAL A 178 11.96 -2.68 1.10
N TYR A 179 12.10 -2.55 -0.21
CA TYR A 179 13.03 -3.37 -1.00
C TYR A 179 14.49 -3.15 -0.61
N GLN A 180 14.89 -1.92 -0.32
CA GLN A 180 16.23 -1.66 0.23
C GLN A 180 16.41 -2.30 1.62
N CYS A 181 15.36 -2.32 2.45
CA CYS A 181 15.38 -3.01 3.73
C CYS A 181 15.52 -4.53 3.55
N TYR A 182 14.82 -5.10 2.57
CA TYR A 182 14.92 -6.51 2.19
C TYR A 182 16.34 -6.90 1.80
N ASN A 183 16.98 -6.15 0.89
CA ASN A 183 18.35 -6.42 0.47
C ASN A 183 19.34 -6.28 1.64
N TYR A 184 19.13 -5.32 2.52
CA TYR A 184 19.96 -5.14 3.71
C TYR A 184 19.88 -6.34 4.67
N PHE A 185 18.66 -6.82 4.99
CA PHE A 185 18.50 -8.00 5.85
C PHE A 185 19.03 -9.28 5.21
N GLY A 186 18.82 -9.46 3.89
CA GLY A 186 19.38 -10.59 3.16
C GLY A 186 20.91 -10.62 3.17
N ALA A 187 21.55 -9.48 2.95
CA ALA A 187 23.02 -9.36 3.02
C ALA A 187 23.56 -9.60 4.44
N TYR A 188 22.86 -9.09 5.46
CA TYR A 188 23.21 -9.32 6.87
C TYR A 188 23.14 -10.81 7.24
N HIS A 189 22.04 -11.50 6.90
CA HIS A 189 21.89 -12.93 7.17
C HIS A 189 22.90 -13.79 6.40
N LYS A 190 23.22 -13.42 5.16
CA LYS A 190 24.25 -14.11 4.36
C LYS A 190 25.62 -14.01 5.03
N ALA A 191 26.00 -12.83 5.51
CA ALA A 191 27.27 -12.65 6.21
C ALA A 191 27.32 -13.40 7.55
N LEU A 192 26.20 -13.46 8.27
CA LEU A 192 26.10 -14.21 9.53
C LEU A 192 26.36 -15.71 9.31
N LYS A 193 25.73 -16.32 8.29
CA LYS A 193 25.90 -17.73 7.93
C LYS A 193 27.34 -18.08 7.55
N ILE A 194 28.01 -17.20 6.79
CA ILE A 194 29.41 -17.41 6.39
C ILE A 194 30.33 -17.36 7.61
N ASN A 195 30.10 -16.42 8.53
CA ASN A 195 30.90 -16.31 9.76
C ASN A 195 30.67 -17.49 10.71
N GLU A 196 29.46 -18.03 10.78
CA GLU A 196 29.17 -19.25 11.55
C GLU A 196 29.87 -20.48 10.93
N ALA A 197 29.81 -20.64 9.61
CA ALA A 197 30.51 -21.73 8.90
C ALA A 197 32.03 -21.67 9.14
N ASN A 198 32.65 -20.50 8.98
CA ASN A 198 34.08 -20.28 9.21
C ASN A 198 34.50 -20.40 10.69
N ARG A 199 33.54 -20.44 11.62
CA ARG A 199 33.80 -20.67 13.05
C ARG A 199 33.76 -22.17 13.38
N ILE A 200 32.92 -22.95 12.68
CA ILE A 200 32.88 -24.41 12.81
C ILE A 200 34.18 -25.01 12.25
N GLU A 201 34.62 -24.57 11.08
CA GLU A 201 35.88 -25.03 10.45
C GLU A 201 37.15 -24.70 11.25
N ARG A 202 37.08 -23.76 12.22
CA ARG A 202 38.22 -23.41 13.09
C ARG A 202 38.27 -24.20 14.40
N VAL A 203 37.24 -24.99 14.70
CA VAL A 203 37.12 -25.76 15.95
C VAL A 203 37.34 -27.26 15.70
N GLU A 204 37.26 -27.71 14.45
CA GLU A 204 37.71 -29.04 13.99
C GLU A 204 39.19 -29.04 13.59
#